data_AF-A0A940C7A6-F1
#
_entry.id   AF-A0A940C7A6-F1
#
_cell.length_a   1.000
_cell.length_b   1.000
_cell.length_c   1.000
_cell.angle_alpha   90.00
_cell.angle_beta   90.00
_cell.angle_gamma   90.00
#
_symmetry.space_group_name_H-M   'P 1'
#
loop_
_entity.id
_entity.type
_entity.pdbx_description
1 polymer ?
#
loop_
_entity_poly.entity_id
_entity_poly.type
_entity_poly.pdbx_seq_one_letter_code
_entity_poly.pdbx_strand_id
1 'polypeptide(L)'
;MKKFKKILAAVLAVSIFITAFVTPVTANTDVTDKFEQTLYTVLDKAVSGLVNAIGALVISPRRQSIKDYKSENFYPGMDKEDFLDEPAENAVWSVGYANASIQDGNELDGRHFVGGSLSITDKVATKVLDDQKVRTVAISDGRGITIFSTIDAFGLTNKSVREIRSRFAKYAEENDIQLNSVNVSVLHQHSCVDTFGMNGSILSALFAAPLNNLIGKENPSGINGEFMENLYVKTVDTMKQAVENMQTGSLLYGKVDVTEYIRDKRDPQVFDPYLRRLRFVPSEGGTETWIVEGGIHCVGLGAGGTVVTGDYPYYMEEYVNAQNANLLYIEGAELALTSQGDSVTPDDEITALCDGDEGYGRLAAYGRALGEKLTTITDETELDPILNVAHKEIFVEISNAIFKFAAKFGLLTNEVVRDGLKLKVVSEIGYCEFGKDVAIAIIPGELAPEIAYGGAMTADDPLNWTGAGWDYDSFESKAGGRELVVFGIMNDQVGYILTDNNWHSIFTENEEIVSTGSKAGSFVAENYFSLVESVRP
;
A
#
# COMPACT_ATOMS: atom_id res chain seq x y z
N MET A 1 41.91 -7.91 -0.94
CA MET A 1 41.76 -8.20 0.51
C MET A 1 41.72 -6.98 1.43
N LYS A 2 42.72 -6.08 1.50
CA LYS A 2 42.66 -4.91 2.41
C LYS A 2 41.51 -3.92 2.13
N LYS A 3 41.20 -3.63 0.86
CA LYS A 3 40.03 -2.82 0.47
C LYS A 3 38.71 -3.50 0.84
N PHE A 4 38.59 -4.80 0.57
CA PHE A 4 37.43 -5.62 0.93
C PHE A 4 37.18 -5.66 2.45
N LYS A 5 38.23 -5.79 3.27
CA LYS A 5 38.11 -5.74 4.74
C LYS A 5 37.67 -4.36 5.27
N LYS A 6 38.07 -3.26 4.62
CA LYS A 6 37.63 -1.90 4.98
C LYS A 6 36.17 -1.64 4.58
N ILE A 7 35.78 -2.08 3.39
CA ILE A 7 34.38 -2.05 2.94
C ILE A 7 33.53 -2.89 3.89
N LEU A 8 34.00 -4.08 4.25
CA LEU A 8 33.31 -4.96 5.18
C LEU A 8 33.13 -4.34 6.57
N ALA A 9 34.17 -3.74 7.15
CA ALA A 9 34.05 -3.06 8.43
C ALA A 9 33.09 -1.85 8.37
N ALA A 10 33.06 -1.13 7.24
CA ALA A 10 32.13 -0.01 7.03
C ALA A 10 30.68 -0.48 6.82
N VAL A 11 30.47 -1.57 6.07
CA VAL A 11 29.16 -2.21 5.89
C VAL A 11 28.65 -2.74 7.23
N LEU A 12 29.48 -3.43 8.02
CA LEU A 12 29.10 -3.90 9.35
C LEU A 12 28.77 -2.74 10.30
N ALA A 13 29.52 -1.62 10.22
CA ALA A 13 29.24 -0.43 11.01
C ALA A 13 27.91 0.23 10.61
N VAL A 14 27.58 0.29 9.32
CA VAL A 14 26.29 0.79 8.83
C VAL A 14 25.16 -0.19 9.11
N SER A 15 25.37 -1.49 9.03
CA SER A 15 24.38 -2.48 9.45
C SER A 15 24.11 -2.32 10.94
N ILE A 16 25.13 -2.32 11.80
CA ILE A 16 24.97 -2.04 13.24
C ILE A 16 24.24 -0.71 13.46
N PHE A 17 24.57 0.31 12.67
CA PHE A 17 23.91 1.61 12.70
C PHE A 17 22.42 1.51 12.38
N ILE A 18 22.06 1.05 11.17
CA ILE A 18 20.66 0.82 10.75
C ILE A 18 19.93 0.05 11.86
N THR A 19 20.56 -0.99 12.40
CA THR A 19 19.93 -1.94 13.33
C THR A 19 19.79 -1.43 14.77
N ALA A 20 20.64 -0.51 15.20
CA ALA A 20 20.50 0.18 16.48
C ALA A 20 19.36 1.21 16.45
N PHE A 21 18.85 1.54 15.26
CA PHE A 21 17.76 2.48 15.05
C PHE A 21 16.51 1.82 14.42
N VAL A 22 16.56 0.53 14.06
CA VAL A 22 15.35 -0.29 13.76
C VAL A 22 14.82 -1.05 14.99
N THR A 23 15.42 -0.89 16.17
CA THR A 23 14.60 -1.02 17.37
C THR A 23 13.50 0.03 17.25
N PRO A 24 12.22 -0.28 17.50
CA PRO A 24 11.20 0.76 17.57
C PRO A 24 11.64 1.67 18.71
N VAL A 25 12.37 2.74 18.38
CA VAL A 25 12.47 3.85 19.28
C VAL A 25 11.03 4.33 19.29
N THR A 26 10.35 4.03 20.37
CA THR A 26 9.13 4.70 20.76
C THR A 26 9.48 6.18 20.86
N ALA A 27 9.53 6.85 19.73
CA ALA A 27 9.86 8.26 19.62
C ALA A 27 8.70 8.97 18.93
N ASN A 28 7.50 8.89 19.52
CA ASN A 28 6.70 10.11 19.60
C ASN A 28 7.44 11.07 20.51
N THR A 29 8.54 11.64 20.00
CA THR A 29 9.19 12.77 20.61
C THR A 29 9.06 13.87 19.60
N ASP A 30 8.01 14.66 19.75
CA ASP A 30 7.82 15.93 19.06
C ASP A 30 8.99 16.86 19.41
N VAL A 31 10.08 16.77 18.63
CA VAL A 31 11.26 17.59 18.86
C VAL A 31 10.97 18.98 18.30
N THR A 32 10.59 19.88 19.18
CA THR A 32 10.31 21.30 18.87
C THR A 32 11.50 22.22 19.18
N ASP A 33 12.50 21.73 19.92
CA ASP A 33 13.71 22.50 20.23
C ASP A 33 14.65 22.59 19.00
N LYS A 34 14.93 23.82 18.56
CA LYS A 34 15.74 24.08 17.36
C LYS A 34 17.18 23.59 17.46
N PHE A 35 17.75 23.52 18.67
CA PHE A 35 19.11 23.00 18.84
C PHE A 35 19.12 21.48 18.66
N GLU A 36 18.15 20.77 19.23
CA GLU A 36 17.97 19.33 19.02
C GLU A 36 17.68 19.00 17.55
N GLN A 37 16.76 19.70 16.89
CA GLN A 37 16.49 19.55 15.46
C GLN A 37 17.76 19.73 14.61
N THR A 38 18.59 20.74 14.95
CA THR A 38 19.87 20.99 14.27
C THR A 38 20.85 19.84 14.48
N LEU A 39 20.92 19.30 15.70
CA LEU A 39 21.76 18.15 16.02
C LEU A 39 21.35 16.92 15.20
N TYR A 40 20.07 16.57 15.19
CA TYR A 40 19.55 15.44 14.39
C TYR A 40 19.80 15.63 12.90
N THR A 41 19.55 16.82 12.36
CA THR A 41 19.86 17.16 10.95
C THR A 41 21.35 16.96 10.61
N VAL A 42 22.26 17.28 11.54
CA VAL A 42 23.70 17.04 11.34
C VAL A 42 24.02 15.54 11.36
N LEU A 43 23.38 14.78 12.25
CA LEU A 43 23.51 13.32 12.31
C LEU A 43 23.01 12.67 11.00
N ASP A 44 21.85 13.09 10.47
CA ASP A 44 21.32 12.59 9.19
C ASP A 44 22.28 12.82 8.03
N LYS A 45 22.91 14.00 7.98
CA LYS A 45 23.92 14.33 6.97
C LYS A 45 25.16 13.45 7.10
N ALA A 46 25.59 13.16 8.32
CA ALA A 46 26.72 12.26 8.58
C ALA A 46 26.41 10.83 8.12
N VAL A 47 25.22 10.31 8.45
CA VAL A 47 24.73 9.01 8.00
C VAL A 47 24.62 8.96 6.48
N SER A 48 23.95 9.94 5.89
CA SER A 48 23.79 10.06 4.44
C SER A 48 25.13 10.09 3.73
N GLY A 49 26.12 10.81 4.27
CA GLY A 49 27.49 10.84 3.76
C GLY A 49 28.16 9.46 3.80
N LEU A 50 28.05 8.77 4.93
CA LEU A 50 28.62 7.43 5.13
C LEU A 50 27.98 6.39 4.19
N VAL A 51 26.66 6.35 4.15
CA VAL A 51 25.86 5.44 3.32
C VAL A 51 26.14 5.67 1.83
N ASN A 52 26.20 6.94 1.39
CA ASN A 52 26.56 7.28 0.01
C ASN A 52 28.00 6.88 -0.33
N ALA A 53 28.96 7.09 0.58
CA ALA A 53 30.36 6.71 0.38
C ALA A 53 30.51 5.18 0.22
N ILE A 54 29.79 4.39 1.03
CA ILE A 54 29.77 2.93 0.89
C ILE A 54 29.09 2.53 -0.42
N GLY A 55 27.93 3.10 -0.73
CA GLY A 55 27.21 2.81 -1.96
C GLY A 55 28.00 3.16 -3.23
N ALA A 56 28.92 4.12 -3.19
CA ALA A 56 29.81 4.44 -4.30
C ALA A 56 30.90 3.37 -4.55
N LEU A 57 31.16 2.50 -3.57
CA LEU A 57 32.15 1.42 -3.67
C LEU A 57 31.55 0.09 -4.17
N VAL A 58 30.23 0.01 -4.29
CA VAL A 58 29.51 -1.21 -4.66
C VAL A 58 29.13 -1.21 -6.13
N ILE A 59 29.23 -2.39 -6.75
CA ILE A 59 28.76 -2.63 -8.11
C ILE A 59 27.23 -2.68 -8.04
N SER A 60 26.58 -1.64 -8.55
CA SER A 60 25.12 -1.59 -8.61
C SER A 60 24.54 -2.50 -9.69
N PRO A 61 23.28 -2.96 -9.53
CA PRO A 61 22.57 -3.66 -10.59
C PRO A 61 22.58 -2.86 -11.90
N ARG A 62 22.62 -3.60 -13.02
CA ARG A 62 22.37 -3.00 -14.33
C ARG A 62 20.93 -2.50 -14.33
N ARG A 63 20.75 -1.27 -14.78
CA ARG A 63 19.45 -0.61 -14.87
C ARG A 63 19.37 0.08 -16.21
N GLN A 64 18.20 -0.01 -16.84
CA GLN A 64 17.92 0.71 -18.06
C GLN A 64 17.89 2.22 -17.81
N SER A 65 18.23 2.98 -18.85
CA SER A 65 17.99 4.42 -18.88
C SER A 65 16.49 4.67 -18.93
N ILE A 66 16.01 5.74 -18.30
CA ILE A 66 14.61 6.18 -18.43
C ILE A 66 14.22 6.44 -19.90
N LYS A 67 15.19 6.79 -20.76
CA LYS A 67 14.95 6.99 -22.20
C LYS A 67 14.73 5.68 -22.98
N ASP A 68 15.23 4.58 -22.44
CA ASP A 68 15.14 3.25 -23.04
C ASP A 68 14.04 2.40 -22.39
N TYR A 69 13.45 2.90 -21.29
CA TYR A 69 12.36 2.26 -20.57
C TYR A 69 11.14 2.13 -21.50
N LYS A 70 10.56 0.93 -21.54
CA LYS A 70 9.33 0.63 -22.26
C LYS A 70 8.28 0.22 -21.26
N SER A 71 7.16 0.93 -21.26
CA SER A 71 6.03 0.55 -20.44
C SER A 71 5.32 -0.64 -21.07
N GLU A 72 5.15 -1.70 -20.28
CA GLU A 72 4.42 -2.92 -20.65
C GLU A 72 3.39 -3.24 -19.56
N ASN A 73 2.21 -3.73 -19.94
CA ASN A 73 1.12 -4.07 -19.01
C ASN A 73 0.72 -2.90 -18.08
N PHE A 74 0.85 -1.67 -18.56
CA PHE A 74 0.28 -0.47 -17.95
C PHE A 74 -1.09 -0.21 -18.58
N TYR A 75 -2.09 0.08 -17.75
CA TYR A 75 -3.43 0.43 -18.19
C TYR A 75 -3.62 1.94 -18.03
N PRO A 76 -3.61 2.75 -19.10
CA PRO A 76 -3.82 4.20 -19.00
C PRO A 76 -5.25 4.56 -18.59
N GLY A 77 -6.19 3.61 -18.65
CA GLY A 77 -7.61 3.86 -18.46
C GLY A 77 -8.24 4.46 -19.71
N MET A 78 -9.22 5.33 -19.48
CA MET A 78 -10.02 6.03 -20.49
C MET A 78 -9.41 7.39 -20.84
N ASP A 79 -9.55 7.80 -22.10
CA ASP A 79 -9.20 9.14 -22.53
C ASP A 79 -10.28 10.15 -22.05
N LYS A 80 -9.94 11.43 -22.05
CA LYS A 80 -10.84 12.52 -21.62
C LYS A 80 -12.19 12.49 -22.35
N GLU A 81 -12.17 12.19 -23.64
CA GLU A 81 -13.36 12.17 -24.48
C GLU A 81 -14.33 11.04 -24.12
N ASP A 82 -13.84 10.02 -23.41
CA ASP A 82 -14.64 8.88 -22.93
C ASP A 82 -15.15 9.08 -21.49
N PHE A 83 -14.70 10.13 -20.77
CA PHE A 83 -15.25 10.46 -19.46
C PHE A 83 -16.67 10.99 -19.61
N LEU A 84 -17.60 10.34 -18.91
CA LEU A 84 -19.01 10.74 -18.92
C LEU A 84 -19.36 11.56 -17.69
N ASP A 85 -20.25 12.54 -17.89
CA ASP A 85 -20.93 13.27 -16.82
C ASP A 85 -22.37 12.78 -16.61
N GLU A 86 -22.90 11.96 -17.52
CA GLU A 86 -24.23 11.38 -17.47
C GLU A 86 -24.16 9.91 -17.89
N PRO A 87 -25.00 9.01 -17.37
CA PRO A 87 -24.98 7.59 -17.74
C PRO A 87 -25.14 7.39 -19.24
N ALA A 88 -24.46 6.37 -19.79
CA ALA A 88 -24.70 5.93 -21.16
C ALA A 88 -26.14 5.39 -21.32
N GLU A 89 -26.64 5.35 -22.56
CA GLU A 89 -27.99 4.85 -22.83
C GLU A 89 -28.12 3.39 -22.36
N ASN A 90 -29.12 3.10 -21.51
CA ASN A 90 -29.33 1.80 -20.87
C ASN A 90 -28.18 1.31 -19.99
N ALA A 91 -27.32 2.20 -19.50
CA ALA A 91 -26.26 1.85 -18.57
C ALA A 91 -26.83 1.22 -17.29
N VAL A 92 -26.14 0.18 -16.81
CA VAL A 92 -26.46 -0.53 -15.57
C VAL A 92 -25.16 -0.99 -14.96
N TRP A 93 -25.07 -0.97 -13.63
CA TRP A 93 -23.93 -1.55 -12.94
C TRP A 93 -23.92 -3.06 -13.14
N SER A 94 -22.76 -3.61 -13.47
CA SER A 94 -22.50 -5.03 -13.47
C SER A 94 -21.28 -5.30 -12.59
N VAL A 95 -21.44 -6.16 -11.58
CA VAL A 95 -20.41 -6.45 -10.58
C VAL A 95 -20.33 -7.94 -10.35
N GLY A 96 -19.11 -8.47 -10.30
CA GLY A 96 -18.83 -9.83 -9.90
C GLY A 96 -17.71 -9.87 -8.88
N TYR A 97 -17.72 -10.93 -8.07
CA TYR A 97 -16.82 -11.11 -6.94
C TYR A 97 -16.24 -12.52 -6.92
N ALA A 98 -14.99 -12.63 -6.47
CA ALA A 98 -14.36 -13.89 -6.13
C ALA A 98 -13.29 -13.67 -5.05
N ASN A 99 -12.99 -14.73 -4.30
CA ASN A 99 -11.85 -14.75 -3.38
C ASN A 99 -11.19 -16.13 -3.37
N ALA A 100 -9.94 -16.19 -2.91
CA ALA A 100 -9.22 -17.44 -2.72
C ALA A 100 -8.13 -17.29 -1.66
N SER A 101 -7.93 -18.31 -0.84
CA SER A 101 -6.73 -18.42 0.00
C SER A 101 -5.47 -18.36 -0.87
N ILE A 102 -4.50 -17.57 -0.40
CA ILE A 102 -3.14 -17.51 -0.95
C ILE A 102 -2.15 -18.33 -0.11
N GLN A 103 -2.61 -18.94 0.99
CA GLN A 103 -1.84 -19.93 1.74
C GLN A 103 -1.86 -21.28 1.02
N ASP A 104 -0.76 -22.01 1.12
CA ASP A 104 -0.60 -23.35 0.54
C ASP A 104 -0.32 -24.44 1.60
N GLY A 105 -0.21 -24.03 2.87
CA GLY A 105 0.02 -24.90 4.02
C GLY A 105 1.51 -25.16 4.33
N ASN A 106 2.44 -24.55 3.57
CA ASN A 106 3.89 -24.73 3.76
C ASN A 106 4.54 -23.57 4.52
N GLU A 107 3.77 -22.62 5.05
CA GLU A 107 4.27 -21.39 5.66
C GLU A 107 5.21 -21.65 6.85
N LEU A 108 5.08 -22.81 7.52
CA LEU A 108 5.87 -23.18 8.70
C LEU A 108 7.11 -24.03 8.40
N ASP A 109 7.55 -24.11 7.15
CA ASP A 109 8.70 -24.92 6.71
C ASP A 109 10.08 -24.31 7.04
N GLY A 110 10.11 -23.13 7.66
CA GLY A 110 11.33 -22.38 7.97
C GLY A 110 11.94 -21.62 6.78
N ARG A 111 11.23 -21.50 5.65
CA ARG A 111 11.62 -20.74 4.46
C ARG A 111 10.73 -19.52 4.19
N HIS A 112 9.63 -19.34 4.93
CA HIS A 112 8.74 -18.20 4.80
C HIS A 112 9.03 -17.18 5.89
N PHE A 113 9.42 -15.97 5.49
CA PHE A 113 9.62 -14.85 6.40
C PHE A 113 8.29 -14.12 6.62
N VAL A 114 8.12 -13.51 7.78
CA VAL A 114 6.99 -12.61 8.07
C VAL A 114 7.39 -11.19 7.66
N GLY A 115 6.53 -10.49 6.92
CA GLY A 115 6.70 -9.10 6.48
C GLY A 115 6.60 -8.06 7.62
N GLY A 116 6.51 -6.78 7.29
CA GLY A 116 6.11 -5.75 8.28
C GLY A 116 7.22 -5.06 9.08
N SER A 117 8.49 -5.43 8.95
CA SER A 117 9.54 -4.75 9.73
C SER A 117 10.87 -4.87 9.01
N LEU A 118 11.89 -4.13 9.45
CA LEU A 118 13.27 -4.52 9.17
C LEU A 118 13.77 -5.36 10.35
N SER A 119 14.40 -6.49 10.08
CA SER A 119 14.96 -7.36 11.11
C SER A 119 16.38 -7.79 10.78
N ILE A 120 17.20 -7.95 11.81
CA ILE A 120 18.55 -8.53 11.71
C ILE A 120 18.57 -10.03 11.90
N THR A 121 17.55 -10.54 12.59
CA THR A 121 17.32 -11.97 12.78
C THR A 121 16.28 -12.42 11.78
N ASP A 122 16.44 -13.64 11.28
CA ASP A 122 15.48 -14.22 10.36
C ASP A 122 14.12 -14.34 11.08
N LYS A 123 13.12 -13.57 10.62
CA LYS A 123 11.74 -13.60 11.13
C LYS A 123 10.94 -14.65 10.37
N VAL A 124 11.30 -15.92 10.51
CA VAL A 124 10.55 -17.01 9.89
C VAL A 124 9.19 -17.19 10.57
N ALA A 125 8.16 -17.56 9.79
CA ALA A 125 6.84 -17.85 10.33
C ALA A 125 6.88 -19.03 11.29
N THR A 126 6.17 -18.90 12.41
CA THR A 126 6.17 -19.86 13.53
C THR A 126 4.78 -20.40 13.87
N LYS A 127 3.74 -19.68 13.44
CA LYS A 127 2.33 -20.03 13.62
C LYS A 127 1.53 -19.36 12.50
N VAL A 128 0.51 -20.05 12.00
CA VAL A 128 -0.56 -19.46 11.19
C VAL A 128 -1.81 -19.46 12.07
N LEU A 129 -2.43 -18.30 12.28
CA LEU A 129 -3.66 -18.17 13.08
C LEU A 129 -4.91 -18.37 12.22
N ASP A 130 -4.90 -17.73 11.06
CA ASP A 130 -6.04 -17.64 10.16
C ASP A 130 -5.54 -17.40 8.72
N ASP A 131 -6.49 -17.34 7.79
CA ASP A 131 -6.22 -17.39 6.36
C ASP A 131 -5.76 -16.04 5.82
N GLN A 132 -4.79 -16.07 4.91
CA GLN A 132 -4.50 -14.94 4.03
C GLN A 132 -5.15 -15.20 2.68
N LYS A 133 -5.93 -14.25 2.16
CA LYS A 133 -6.64 -14.39 0.88
C LYS A 133 -6.36 -13.23 -0.06
N VAL A 134 -6.73 -13.45 -1.31
CA VAL A 134 -7.01 -12.40 -2.28
C VAL A 134 -8.52 -12.29 -2.45
N ARG A 135 -9.05 -11.08 -2.46
CA ARG A 135 -10.43 -10.76 -2.88
C ARG A 135 -10.38 -9.92 -4.14
N THR A 136 -11.29 -10.18 -5.06
CA THR A 136 -11.38 -9.47 -6.33
C THR A 136 -12.81 -9.07 -6.65
N VAL A 137 -12.98 -7.83 -7.08
CA VAL A 137 -14.20 -7.33 -7.73
C VAL A 137 -13.89 -6.95 -9.18
N ALA A 138 -14.74 -7.42 -10.09
CA ALA A 138 -14.84 -6.92 -11.46
C ALA A 138 -16.09 -6.04 -11.55
N ILE A 139 -15.96 -4.80 -12.02
CA ILE A 139 -17.04 -3.82 -12.09
C ILE A 139 -17.10 -3.16 -13.46
N SER A 140 -18.31 -2.94 -13.97
CA SER A 140 -18.57 -2.27 -15.24
C SER A 140 -19.84 -1.44 -15.17
N ASP A 141 -19.86 -0.34 -15.90
CA ASP A 141 -21.06 0.44 -16.22
C ASP A 141 -21.59 0.14 -17.64
N GLY A 142 -21.06 -0.91 -18.29
CA GLY A 142 -21.34 -1.30 -19.67
C GLY A 142 -20.29 -0.87 -20.69
N ARG A 143 -19.30 -0.03 -20.32
CA ARG A 143 -18.28 0.50 -21.25
C ARG A 143 -16.92 -0.22 -21.18
N GLY A 144 -16.86 -1.34 -20.47
CA GLY A 144 -15.65 -2.12 -20.20
C GLY A 144 -15.51 -2.46 -18.72
N ILE A 145 -14.61 -3.38 -18.39
CA ILE A 145 -14.44 -3.90 -17.03
C ILE A 145 -13.24 -3.22 -16.36
N THR A 146 -13.45 -2.69 -15.16
CA THR A 146 -12.40 -2.33 -14.22
C THR A 146 -12.32 -3.39 -13.12
N ILE A 147 -11.10 -3.82 -12.80
CA ILE A 147 -10.86 -4.82 -11.76
C ILE A 147 -10.18 -4.16 -10.57
N PHE A 148 -10.61 -4.50 -9.35
CA PHE A 148 -9.93 -4.20 -8.10
C PHE A 148 -9.68 -5.52 -7.35
N SER A 149 -8.43 -5.80 -7.02
CA SER A 149 -8.06 -6.91 -6.14
C SER A 149 -7.33 -6.41 -4.91
N THR A 150 -7.65 -6.98 -3.75
CA THR A 150 -6.93 -6.72 -2.50
C THR A 150 -6.35 -8.03 -1.99
N ILE A 151 -5.06 -8.03 -1.66
CA ILE A 151 -4.31 -9.19 -1.19
C ILE A 151 -3.90 -8.98 0.27
N ASP A 152 -4.09 -10.00 1.10
CA ASP A 152 -3.56 -10.09 2.46
C ASP A 152 -2.03 -10.23 2.41
N ALA A 153 -1.34 -9.10 2.28
CA ALA A 153 0.10 -9.03 2.09
C ALA A 153 0.67 -7.72 2.64
N PHE A 154 1.99 -7.69 2.84
CA PHE A 154 2.68 -6.51 3.36
C PHE A 154 2.90 -5.44 2.27
N GLY A 155 3.25 -5.86 1.06
CA GLY A 155 3.59 -4.92 -0.01
C GLY A 155 3.70 -5.63 -1.34
N LEU A 156 3.31 -4.96 -2.42
CA LEU A 156 3.48 -5.49 -3.77
C LEU A 156 4.05 -4.41 -4.68
N THR A 157 5.07 -4.77 -5.45
CA THR A 157 5.70 -3.81 -6.37
C THR A 157 4.89 -3.65 -7.66
N ASN A 158 5.03 -2.53 -8.35
CA ASN A 158 4.46 -2.32 -9.69
C ASN A 158 4.92 -3.40 -10.68
N LYS A 159 6.13 -3.93 -10.53
CA LYS A 159 6.62 -5.07 -11.32
C LYS A 159 5.76 -6.32 -11.10
N SER A 160 5.44 -6.64 -9.85
CA SER A 160 4.56 -7.77 -9.50
C SER A 160 3.11 -7.55 -9.96
N VAL A 161 2.61 -6.32 -9.86
CA VAL A 161 1.28 -5.95 -10.40
C VAL A 161 1.25 -6.12 -11.92
N ARG A 162 2.30 -5.70 -12.64
CA ARG A 162 2.42 -5.89 -14.09
C ARG A 162 2.52 -7.36 -14.50
N GLU A 163 3.12 -8.22 -13.68
CA GLU A 163 3.12 -9.67 -13.89
C GLU A 163 1.70 -10.24 -13.82
N ILE A 164 0.92 -9.88 -12.79
CA ILE A 164 -0.49 -10.27 -12.65
C ILE A 164 -1.29 -9.78 -13.87
N ARG A 165 -1.12 -8.51 -14.23
CA ARG A 165 -1.76 -7.89 -15.40
C ARG A 165 -1.42 -8.62 -16.69
N SER A 166 -0.16 -8.99 -16.92
CA SER A 166 0.26 -9.71 -18.12
C SER A 166 -0.41 -11.08 -18.23
N ARG A 167 -0.48 -11.82 -17.13
CA ARG A 167 -1.15 -13.14 -17.07
C ARG A 167 -2.64 -13.01 -17.32
N PHE A 168 -3.30 -12.00 -16.75
CA PHE A 168 -4.73 -11.77 -16.93
C PHE A 168 -5.09 -11.21 -18.32
N ALA A 169 -4.27 -10.32 -18.88
CA ALA A 169 -4.48 -9.74 -20.21
C ALA A 169 -4.60 -10.81 -21.29
N LYS A 170 -3.82 -11.89 -21.19
CA LYS A 170 -3.94 -13.05 -22.09
C LYS A 170 -5.33 -13.69 -22.03
N TYR A 171 -5.87 -13.90 -20.83
CA TYR A 171 -7.22 -14.44 -20.67
C TYR A 171 -8.28 -13.47 -21.23
N ALA A 172 -8.12 -12.16 -20.97
CA ALA A 172 -9.04 -11.16 -21.49
C ALA A 172 -9.07 -11.12 -23.02
N GLU A 173 -7.92 -11.19 -23.68
CA GLU A 173 -7.81 -11.27 -25.15
C GLU A 173 -8.46 -12.55 -25.69
N GLU A 174 -8.19 -13.70 -25.07
CA GLU A 174 -8.74 -15.00 -25.48
C GLU A 174 -10.27 -15.09 -25.35
N ASN A 175 -10.88 -14.25 -24.52
CA ASN A 175 -12.33 -14.24 -24.24
C ASN A 175 -13.04 -12.95 -24.71
N ASP A 176 -12.37 -12.10 -25.49
CA ASP A 176 -12.92 -10.85 -26.04
C ASP A 176 -13.46 -9.90 -24.94
N ILE A 177 -12.77 -9.85 -23.81
CA ILE A 177 -13.11 -9.02 -22.65
C ILE A 177 -12.47 -7.63 -22.82
N GLN A 178 -13.29 -6.60 -22.92
CA GLN A 178 -12.85 -5.21 -22.89
C GLN A 178 -12.50 -4.78 -21.46
N LEU A 179 -11.23 -4.45 -21.22
CA LEU A 179 -10.73 -3.94 -19.95
C LEU A 179 -10.50 -2.43 -20.00
N ASN A 180 -10.95 -1.73 -18.96
CA ASN A 180 -10.63 -0.33 -18.74
C ASN A 180 -9.36 -0.21 -17.87
N SER A 181 -9.30 -0.94 -16.76
CA SER A 181 -8.10 -1.02 -15.93
C SER A 181 -8.09 -2.26 -15.04
N VAL A 182 -6.91 -2.66 -14.57
CA VAL A 182 -6.72 -3.76 -13.61
C VAL A 182 -5.89 -3.25 -12.45
N ASN A 183 -6.49 -3.17 -11.26
CA ASN A 183 -5.90 -2.58 -10.08
C ASN A 183 -5.69 -3.62 -8.98
N VAL A 184 -4.53 -3.59 -8.32
CA VAL A 184 -4.16 -4.53 -7.27
C VAL A 184 -3.59 -3.76 -6.07
N SER A 185 -4.22 -3.88 -4.92
CA SER A 185 -3.75 -3.35 -3.63
C SER A 185 -3.41 -4.49 -2.68
N VAL A 186 -2.78 -4.14 -1.57
CA VAL A 186 -2.54 -5.02 -0.43
C VAL A 186 -3.07 -4.36 0.84
N LEU A 187 -3.40 -5.17 1.84
CA LEU A 187 -3.82 -4.69 3.17
C LEU A 187 -2.66 -4.20 4.05
N HIS A 188 -1.43 -4.22 3.53
CA HIS A 188 -0.24 -3.80 4.25
C HIS A 188 -0.08 -4.45 5.63
N GLN A 189 -0.35 -5.75 5.72
CA GLN A 189 -0.30 -6.48 6.97
C GLN A 189 1.14 -6.64 7.46
N HIS A 190 1.37 -6.43 8.75
CA HIS A 190 2.68 -6.67 9.36
C HIS A 190 2.86 -8.09 9.94
N SER A 191 1.83 -8.92 9.82
CA SER A 191 1.78 -10.30 10.28
C SER A 191 1.43 -11.27 9.14
N CYS A 192 2.06 -11.09 7.97
CA CYS A 192 1.81 -11.89 6.76
C CYS A 192 3.12 -12.45 6.19
N VAL A 193 3.06 -13.42 5.28
CA VAL A 193 4.27 -13.86 4.54
C VAL A 193 4.88 -12.68 3.77
N ASP A 194 6.21 -12.53 3.82
CA ASP A 194 6.96 -11.42 3.24
C ASP A 194 6.92 -11.44 1.70
N THR A 195 6.07 -10.60 1.12
CA THR A 195 5.92 -10.41 -0.33
C THR A 195 6.81 -9.30 -0.90
N PHE A 196 7.47 -8.52 -0.05
CA PHE A 196 8.22 -7.33 -0.45
C PHE A 196 9.75 -7.47 -0.26
N GLY A 197 10.17 -8.43 0.57
CA GLY A 197 11.55 -8.87 0.76
C GLY A 197 12.32 -8.16 1.87
N MET A 198 11.63 -7.43 2.75
CA MET A 198 12.25 -6.60 3.79
C MET A 198 12.86 -7.37 4.95
N ASN A 199 12.41 -8.61 5.21
CA ASN A 199 12.81 -9.38 6.39
C ASN A 199 13.79 -10.53 6.11
N GLY A 200 14.30 -10.62 4.87
CA GLY A 200 15.42 -11.51 4.56
C GLY A 200 16.72 -11.09 5.24
N SER A 201 17.69 -12.00 5.29
CA SER A 201 19.01 -11.74 5.91
C SER A 201 19.76 -10.59 5.23
N ILE A 202 19.58 -9.36 5.74
CA ILE A 202 20.16 -8.14 5.17
C ILE A 202 21.68 -8.20 5.12
N LEU A 203 22.32 -8.77 6.15
CA LEU A 203 23.78 -8.96 6.18
C LEU A 203 24.22 -9.83 5.00
N SER A 204 23.58 -10.99 4.82
CA SER A 204 23.88 -11.91 3.73
C SER A 204 23.70 -11.25 2.37
N ALA A 205 22.64 -10.46 2.20
CA ALA A 205 22.38 -9.70 0.99
C ALA A 205 23.47 -8.64 0.72
N LEU A 206 23.87 -7.87 1.74
CA LEU A 206 24.94 -6.88 1.62
C LEU A 206 26.31 -7.50 1.24
N PHE A 207 26.60 -8.71 1.74
CA PHE A 207 27.80 -9.46 1.38
C PHE A 207 27.78 -9.97 -0.07
N ALA A 208 26.64 -10.49 -0.52
CA ALA A 208 26.50 -11.13 -1.82
C ALA A 208 26.30 -10.12 -2.97
N ALA A 209 25.70 -8.96 -2.69
CA ALA A 209 25.31 -7.94 -3.66
C ALA A 209 26.39 -7.56 -4.68
N PRO A 210 27.65 -7.24 -4.31
CA PRO A 210 28.64 -6.84 -5.31
C PRO A 210 28.89 -7.90 -6.39
N LEU A 211 28.87 -9.19 -6.01
CA LEU A 211 29.08 -10.29 -6.94
C LEU A 211 27.80 -10.60 -7.72
N ASN A 212 26.67 -10.70 -7.02
CA ASN A 212 25.36 -10.97 -7.59
C ASN A 212 24.98 -9.93 -8.66
N ASN A 213 25.14 -8.64 -8.35
CA ASN A 213 24.87 -7.53 -9.27
C ASN A 213 25.78 -7.57 -10.50
N LEU A 214 27.03 -8.01 -10.36
CA LEU A 214 27.97 -8.14 -11.47
C LEU A 214 27.56 -9.25 -12.46
N ILE A 215 27.06 -10.37 -11.95
CA ILE A 215 26.68 -11.55 -12.75
C ILE A 215 25.18 -11.59 -13.09
N GLY A 216 24.38 -10.63 -12.60
CA GLY A 216 22.94 -10.58 -12.82
C GLY A 216 22.14 -11.61 -12.02
N LYS A 217 22.66 -12.05 -10.88
CA LYS A 217 21.96 -12.95 -9.95
C LYS A 217 21.18 -12.11 -8.92
N GLU A 218 20.00 -12.59 -8.52
CA GLU A 218 19.21 -11.97 -7.45
C GLU A 218 19.90 -12.08 -6.09
N ASN A 219 19.68 -11.07 -5.24
CA ASN A 219 20.16 -11.06 -3.87
C ASN A 219 19.26 -11.88 -2.96
N PRO A 220 19.80 -12.48 -1.89
CA PRO A 220 18.99 -13.02 -0.81
C PRO A 220 17.94 -11.99 -0.36
N SER A 221 16.68 -12.42 -0.27
CA SER A 221 15.56 -11.61 0.21
C SER A 221 14.65 -12.47 1.08
N GLY A 222 13.67 -11.85 1.76
CA GLY A 222 12.65 -12.56 2.53
C GLY A 222 11.59 -13.24 1.64
N ILE A 223 11.58 -12.94 0.34
CA ILE A 223 10.56 -13.43 -0.59
C ILE A 223 10.76 -14.94 -0.84
N ASN A 224 9.68 -15.68 -0.65
CA ASN A 224 9.57 -17.06 -1.09
C ASN A 224 8.98 -17.11 -2.51
N GLY A 225 9.73 -17.66 -3.46
CA GLY A 225 9.31 -17.73 -4.87
C GLY A 225 8.13 -18.67 -5.15
N GLU A 226 8.00 -19.76 -4.39
CA GLU A 226 6.86 -20.69 -4.50
C GLU A 226 5.57 -20.00 -4.02
N PHE A 227 5.66 -19.29 -2.88
CA PHE A 227 4.56 -18.48 -2.36
C PHE A 227 4.14 -17.37 -3.33
N MET A 228 5.08 -16.62 -3.89
CA MET A 228 4.77 -15.56 -4.87
C MET A 228 4.13 -16.10 -6.14
N GLU A 229 4.57 -17.26 -6.63
CA GLU A 229 3.94 -17.89 -7.80
C GLU A 229 2.50 -18.32 -7.49
N ASN A 230 2.26 -18.91 -6.32
CA ASN A 230 0.89 -19.22 -5.87
C ASN A 230 0.04 -17.95 -5.77
N LEU A 231 0.57 -16.87 -5.16
CA LEU A 231 -0.10 -15.57 -5.07
C LEU A 231 -0.50 -15.03 -6.45
N TYR A 232 0.39 -15.08 -7.44
CA TYR A 232 0.08 -14.64 -8.81
C TYR A 232 -1.01 -15.50 -9.46
N VAL A 233 -0.92 -16.83 -9.33
CA VAL A 233 -1.93 -17.74 -9.87
C VAL A 233 -3.29 -17.49 -9.23
N LYS A 234 -3.36 -17.45 -7.90
CA LYS A 234 -4.60 -17.22 -7.15
C LYS A 234 -5.23 -15.88 -7.48
N THR A 235 -4.44 -14.82 -7.56
CA THR A 235 -4.94 -13.49 -7.92
C THR A 235 -5.53 -13.47 -9.33
N VAL A 236 -4.84 -14.07 -10.31
CA VAL A 236 -5.35 -14.13 -11.69
C VAL A 236 -6.62 -15.00 -11.76
N ASP A 237 -6.67 -16.09 -11.01
CA ASP A 237 -7.85 -16.98 -11.00
C ASP A 237 -9.06 -16.35 -10.32
N THR A 238 -8.88 -15.51 -9.28
CA THR A 238 -9.99 -14.72 -8.73
C THR A 238 -10.44 -13.62 -9.68
N MET A 239 -9.54 -13.00 -10.45
CA MET A 239 -9.93 -12.05 -11.51
C MET A 239 -10.83 -12.70 -12.57
N LYS A 240 -10.46 -13.88 -13.06
CA LYS A 240 -11.30 -14.64 -14.02
C LYS A 240 -12.67 -14.95 -13.43
N GLN A 241 -12.70 -15.51 -12.23
CA GLN A 241 -13.95 -15.87 -11.55
C GLN A 241 -14.82 -14.64 -11.27
N ALA A 242 -14.23 -13.51 -10.86
CA ALA A 242 -14.98 -12.28 -10.64
C ALA A 242 -15.65 -11.79 -11.94
N VAL A 243 -14.96 -11.88 -13.09
CA VAL A 243 -15.56 -11.55 -14.40
C VAL A 243 -16.68 -12.55 -14.76
N GLU A 244 -16.44 -13.85 -14.58
CA GLU A 244 -17.43 -14.91 -14.86
C GLU A 244 -18.68 -14.81 -13.97
N ASN A 245 -18.53 -14.26 -12.76
CA ASN A 245 -19.59 -14.10 -11.77
C ASN A 245 -20.33 -12.76 -11.86
N MET A 246 -20.06 -11.92 -12.87
CA MET A 246 -20.71 -10.60 -12.97
C MET A 246 -22.22 -10.69 -13.12
N GLN A 247 -22.92 -9.89 -12.31
CA GLN A 247 -24.38 -9.75 -12.32
C GLN A 247 -24.75 -8.28 -12.41
N THR A 248 -25.89 -7.97 -13.03
CA THR A 248 -26.41 -6.60 -13.08
C THR A 248 -27.10 -6.21 -11.78
N GLY A 249 -27.05 -4.93 -11.40
CA GLY A 249 -27.58 -4.46 -10.12
C GLY A 249 -27.49 -2.95 -9.93
N SER A 250 -27.69 -2.53 -8.68
CA SER A 250 -27.51 -1.15 -8.22
C SER A 250 -26.25 -1.04 -7.37
N LEU A 251 -25.57 0.10 -7.46
CA LEU A 251 -24.43 0.42 -6.60
C LEU A 251 -24.82 1.58 -5.70
N LEU A 252 -24.64 1.43 -4.40
CA LEU A 252 -24.95 2.46 -3.42
C LEU A 252 -23.69 2.86 -2.67
N TYR A 253 -23.62 4.11 -2.24
CA TYR A 253 -22.52 4.64 -1.43
C TYR A 253 -23.02 5.10 -0.07
N GLY A 254 -22.31 4.77 0.98
CA GLY A 254 -22.51 5.31 2.32
C GLY A 254 -21.24 5.24 3.17
N LYS A 255 -21.28 5.86 4.34
CA LYS A 255 -20.14 5.90 5.26
C LYS A 255 -20.55 5.88 6.73
N VAL A 256 -19.65 5.44 7.60
CA VAL A 256 -19.83 5.41 9.05
C VAL A 256 -18.58 5.93 9.74
N ASP A 257 -18.77 6.77 10.75
CA ASP A 257 -17.68 7.30 11.58
C ASP A 257 -17.12 6.20 12.50
N VAL A 258 -15.82 5.99 12.41
CA VAL A 258 -15.03 5.04 13.19
C VAL A 258 -13.84 5.73 13.87
N THR A 259 -13.91 7.05 14.12
CA THR A 259 -12.86 7.84 14.79
C THR A 259 -12.32 7.16 16.04
N GLU A 260 -13.18 6.50 16.83
CA GLU A 260 -12.80 5.81 18.07
C GLU A 260 -11.82 4.64 17.86
N TYR A 261 -11.75 4.09 16.63
CA TYR A 261 -10.92 2.97 16.22
C TYR A 261 -9.62 3.38 15.55
N ILE A 262 -9.40 4.68 15.31
CA ILE A 262 -8.23 5.20 14.59
C ILE A 262 -7.38 6.02 15.55
N ARG A 263 -6.07 5.81 15.48
CA ARG A 263 -5.09 6.68 16.12
C ARG A 263 -4.07 7.12 15.09
N ASP A 264 -3.82 8.41 15.01
CA ASP A 264 -2.67 8.94 14.28
C ASP A 264 -1.46 8.98 15.23
N LYS A 265 -0.34 8.40 14.81
CA LYS A 265 0.91 8.41 15.59
C LYS A 265 1.74 9.66 15.33
N ARG A 266 1.41 10.45 14.31
CA ARG A 266 2.25 11.54 13.81
C ARG A 266 1.47 12.85 13.77
N ASP A 267 2.14 13.95 14.08
CA ASP A 267 1.57 15.28 13.87
C ASP A 267 1.78 15.79 12.44
N PRO A 268 0.86 16.62 11.91
CA PRO A 268 -0.41 17.03 12.53
C PRO A 268 -1.44 15.88 12.50
N GLN A 269 -2.25 15.76 13.56
CA GLN A 269 -3.31 14.76 13.68
C GLN A 269 -4.41 14.98 12.61
N VAL A 270 -4.21 14.41 11.43
CA VAL A 270 -5.14 14.50 10.30
C VAL A 270 -5.40 13.09 9.82
N PHE A 271 -6.67 12.72 9.77
CA PHE A 271 -7.07 11.43 9.26
C PHE A 271 -8.51 11.48 8.78
N ASP A 272 -8.84 10.48 7.99
CA ASP A 272 -10.19 10.24 7.54
C ASP A 272 -10.94 9.40 8.59
N PRO A 273 -11.99 9.94 9.23
CA PRO A 273 -12.65 9.24 10.33
C PRO A 273 -13.63 8.16 9.87
N TYR A 274 -13.78 7.92 8.56
CA TYR A 274 -14.85 7.09 8.02
C TYR A 274 -14.38 5.73 7.51
N LEU A 275 -15.19 4.71 7.75
CA LEU A 275 -15.28 3.58 6.81
C LEU A 275 -16.30 3.93 5.73
N ARG A 276 -15.93 3.76 4.47
CA ARG A 276 -16.81 3.99 3.30
C ARG A 276 -17.20 2.67 2.69
N ARG A 277 -18.43 2.56 2.21
CA ARG A 277 -18.96 1.36 1.59
C ARG A 277 -19.59 1.69 0.25
N LEU A 278 -19.04 1.10 -0.83
CA LEU A 278 -19.77 0.88 -2.08
C LEU A 278 -20.47 -0.48 -1.98
N ARG A 279 -21.79 -0.46 -1.89
CA ARG A 279 -22.64 -1.64 -1.73
C ARG A 279 -23.31 -1.98 -3.05
N PHE A 280 -22.93 -3.10 -3.64
CA PHE A 280 -23.57 -3.64 -4.82
C PHE A 280 -24.71 -4.59 -4.45
N VAL A 281 -25.89 -4.36 -5.02
CA VAL A 281 -27.11 -5.16 -4.84
C VAL A 281 -27.50 -5.81 -6.16
N PRO A 282 -27.37 -7.14 -6.30
CA PRO A 282 -27.77 -7.83 -7.53
C PRO A 282 -29.28 -7.73 -7.81
N SER A 283 -29.66 -7.48 -9.06
CA SER A 283 -31.07 -7.33 -9.48
C SER A 283 -31.88 -8.61 -9.31
N GLU A 284 -31.26 -9.76 -9.55
CA GLU A 284 -31.90 -11.08 -9.47
C GLU A 284 -31.86 -11.68 -8.05
N GLY A 285 -31.42 -10.89 -7.06
CA GLY A 285 -31.12 -11.35 -5.70
C GLY A 285 -29.81 -12.14 -5.63
N GLY A 286 -29.37 -12.45 -4.41
CA GLY A 286 -28.10 -13.13 -4.17
C GLY A 286 -27.34 -12.53 -2.98
N THR A 287 -26.04 -12.75 -2.96
CA THR A 287 -25.13 -12.18 -1.96
C THR A 287 -24.69 -10.80 -2.44
N GLU A 288 -24.86 -9.79 -1.58
CA GLU A 288 -24.38 -8.43 -1.87
C GLU A 288 -22.85 -8.40 -1.92
N THR A 289 -22.27 -7.36 -2.52
CA THR A 289 -20.80 -7.16 -2.48
C THR A 289 -20.50 -5.78 -1.92
N TRP A 290 -19.73 -5.74 -0.84
CA TRP A 290 -19.33 -4.51 -0.16
C TRP A 290 -17.85 -4.25 -0.45
N ILE A 291 -17.58 -3.20 -1.21
CA ILE A 291 -16.23 -2.65 -1.38
C ILE A 291 -16.08 -1.58 -0.31
N VAL A 292 -15.17 -1.80 0.62
CA VAL A 292 -14.99 -0.96 1.80
C VAL A 292 -13.61 -0.33 1.77
N GLU A 293 -13.56 0.96 2.10
CA GLU A 293 -12.31 1.70 2.28
C GLU A 293 -12.21 2.22 3.71
N GLY A 294 -10.99 2.18 4.25
CA GLY A 294 -10.61 2.82 5.51
C GLY A 294 -9.09 2.95 5.62
N GLY A 295 -8.59 4.06 6.16
CA GLY A 295 -7.15 4.28 6.38
C GLY A 295 -6.70 3.78 7.74
N ILE A 296 -6.58 2.47 7.93
CA ILE A 296 -6.23 1.89 9.23
C ILE A 296 -5.19 0.79 9.05
N HIS A 297 -3.93 1.07 9.38
CA HIS A 297 -2.86 0.06 9.30
C HIS A 297 -3.27 -1.29 9.90
N CYS A 298 -3.06 -2.36 9.13
CA CYS A 298 -3.17 -3.75 9.56
C CYS A 298 -1.98 -4.18 10.43
N VAL A 299 -1.95 -3.63 11.65
CA VAL A 299 -0.91 -3.82 12.67
C VAL A 299 -1.47 -4.28 14.02
N GLY A 300 -2.60 -4.98 14.04
CA GLY A 300 -3.29 -5.31 15.31
C GLY A 300 -2.47 -6.19 16.27
N LEU A 301 -1.52 -6.99 15.75
CA LEU A 301 -0.54 -7.74 16.57
C LEU A 301 0.85 -7.05 16.64
N GLY A 302 0.97 -5.85 16.09
CA GLY A 302 2.22 -5.13 15.91
C GLY A 302 3.15 -5.73 14.86
N ALA A 303 4.29 -5.07 14.63
CA ALA A 303 5.22 -5.40 13.55
C ALA A 303 6.32 -6.41 13.90
N GLY A 304 6.48 -6.73 15.19
CA GLY A 304 7.63 -7.52 15.68
C GLY A 304 7.44 -9.03 15.62
N GLY A 305 6.22 -9.52 15.37
CA GLY A 305 5.86 -10.93 15.51
C GLY A 305 6.39 -11.85 14.40
N THR A 306 6.26 -13.16 14.65
CA THR A 306 6.53 -14.27 13.72
C THR A 306 5.28 -15.10 13.44
N VAL A 307 4.12 -14.53 13.71
CA VAL A 307 2.81 -15.16 13.52
C VAL A 307 2.21 -14.63 12.23
N VAL A 308 1.60 -15.50 11.45
CA VAL A 308 0.89 -15.19 10.21
C VAL A 308 -0.62 -15.12 10.49
N THR A 309 -1.28 -14.04 10.06
CA THR A 309 -2.71 -13.75 10.18
C THR A 309 -3.13 -12.74 9.09
N GLY A 310 -4.39 -12.80 8.68
CA GLY A 310 -5.10 -11.80 7.89
C GLY A 310 -5.48 -10.53 8.69
N ASP A 311 -4.98 -10.40 9.92
CA ASP A 311 -5.17 -9.25 10.83
C ASP A 311 -6.67 -8.95 11.07
N TYR A 312 -7.01 -7.75 11.53
CA TYR A 312 -8.41 -7.41 11.79
C TYR A 312 -9.35 -7.50 10.56
N PRO A 313 -8.90 -7.29 9.30
CA PRO A 313 -9.77 -7.44 8.15
C PRO A 313 -10.31 -8.86 7.96
N TYR A 314 -9.59 -9.89 8.41
CA TYR A 314 -10.10 -11.26 8.40
C TYR A 314 -11.40 -11.38 9.22
N TYR A 315 -11.42 -10.85 10.43
CA TYR A 315 -12.59 -10.90 11.32
C TYR A 315 -13.72 -9.97 10.89
N MET A 316 -13.36 -8.84 10.27
CA MET A 316 -14.33 -7.96 9.62
C MET A 316 -15.03 -8.70 8.47
N GLU A 317 -14.28 -9.44 7.64
CA GLU A 317 -14.85 -10.27 6.56
C GLU A 317 -15.76 -11.37 7.12
N GLU A 318 -15.34 -12.11 8.15
CA GLU A 318 -16.17 -13.15 8.77
C GLU A 318 -17.52 -12.59 9.23
N TYR A 319 -17.50 -11.43 9.89
CA TYR A 319 -18.74 -10.79 10.34
C TYR A 319 -19.63 -10.35 9.17
N VAL A 320 -19.06 -9.72 8.15
CA VAL A 320 -19.80 -9.27 6.95
C VAL A 320 -20.39 -10.45 6.17
N ASN A 321 -19.63 -11.55 6.03
CA ASN A 321 -20.13 -12.78 5.40
C ASN A 321 -21.32 -13.37 6.15
N ALA A 322 -21.34 -13.29 7.49
CA ALA A 322 -22.50 -13.70 8.29
C ALA A 322 -23.76 -12.86 8.02
N GLN A 323 -23.62 -11.66 7.44
CA GLN A 323 -24.73 -10.82 6.98
C GLN A 323 -25.14 -11.09 5.52
N ASN A 324 -24.65 -12.17 4.89
CA ASN A 324 -24.85 -12.49 3.47
C ASN A 324 -24.33 -11.40 2.52
N ALA A 325 -23.14 -10.86 2.82
CA ALA A 325 -22.41 -9.97 1.94
C ALA A 325 -20.95 -10.43 1.76
N ASN A 326 -20.43 -10.26 0.55
CA ASN A 326 -19.00 -10.36 0.26
C ASN A 326 -18.30 -9.08 0.72
N LEU A 327 -17.01 -9.18 1.08
CA LEU A 327 -16.20 -8.02 1.47
C LEU A 327 -14.94 -7.93 0.62
N LEU A 328 -14.66 -6.75 0.08
CA LEU A 328 -13.35 -6.36 -0.40
C LEU A 328 -12.95 -5.09 0.36
N TYR A 329 -11.96 -5.19 1.25
CA TYR A 329 -11.41 -4.05 1.98
C TYR A 329 -10.22 -3.47 1.20
N ILE A 330 -10.07 -2.15 1.17
CA ILE A 330 -8.97 -1.42 0.53
C ILE A 330 -8.45 -0.41 1.54
N GLU A 331 -7.13 -0.36 1.72
CA GLU A 331 -6.51 0.63 2.59
C GLU A 331 -6.67 2.05 2.02
N GLY A 332 -6.91 2.99 2.93
CA GLY A 332 -7.03 4.42 2.66
C GLY A 332 -5.69 5.15 2.61
N ALA A 333 -5.73 6.46 2.87
CA ALA A 333 -4.53 7.24 3.16
C ALA A 333 -4.06 6.90 4.58
N GLU A 334 -3.29 5.81 4.72
CA GLU A 334 -2.97 5.30 6.07
C GLU A 334 -1.70 5.89 6.71
N LEU A 335 -0.66 6.29 5.97
CA LEU A 335 0.63 6.80 6.50
C LEU A 335 0.97 6.36 7.96
N ALA A 336 0.78 7.22 8.96
CA ALA A 336 1.12 6.94 10.36
C ALA A 336 -0.10 6.54 11.21
N LEU A 337 -1.24 6.29 10.59
CA LEU A 337 -2.46 5.81 11.24
C LEU A 337 -2.23 4.39 11.77
N THR A 338 -2.95 4.05 12.82
CA THR A 338 -2.89 2.73 13.44
C THR A 338 -4.24 2.39 14.05
N SER A 339 -4.52 1.10 14.16
CA SER A 339 -5.67 0.62 14.92
C SER A 339 -5.62 1.07 16.39
N GLN A 340 -6.77 1.50 16.90
CA GLN A 340 -7.00 1.87 18.29
C GLN A 340 -8.09 0.96 18.88
N GLY A 341 -7.68 -0.09 19.58
CA GLY A 341 -8.58 -1.10 20.16
C GLY A 341 -8.90 -0.92 21.64
N ASP A 342 -8.50 0.19 22.27
CA ASP A 342 -8.59 0.37 23.74
C ASP A 342 -10.04 0.29 24.28
N SER A 343 -11.03 0.63 23.45
CA SER A 343 -12.45 0.54 23.77
C SER A 343 -13.06 -0.84 23.50
N VAL A 344 -12.32 -1.75 22.88
CA VAL A 344 -12.81 -3.05 22.42
C VAL A 344 -12.39 -4.16 23.39
N THR A 345 -13.36 -4.92 23.88
CA THR A 345 -13.12 -6.06 24.76
C THR A 345 -13.65 -7.34 24.09
N PRO A 346 -12.84 -8.40 23.96
CA PRO A 346 -13.33 -9.68 23.44
C PRO A 346 -14.38 -10.26 24.38
N ASP A 347 -15.48 -10.73 23.80
CA ASP A 347 -16.48 -11.51 24.54
C ASP A 347 -16.02 -12.96 24.73
N ASP A 348 -16.85 -13.77 25.41
CA ASP A 348 -16.54 -15.18 25.68
C ASP A 348 -16.41 -16.01 24.39
N GLU A 349 -17.14 -15.65 23.33
CA GLU A 349 -17.12 -16.34 22.03
C GLU A 349 -15.77 -16.12 21.34
N ILE A 350 -15.34 -14.86 21.24
CA ILE A 350 -14.05 -14.49 20.67
C ILE A 350 -12.90 -15.00 21.54
N THR A 351 -13.00 -14.88 22.86
CA THR A 351 -11.96 -15.39 23.77
C THR A 351 -11.76 -16.90 23.57
N ALA A 352 -12.84 -17.65 23.36
CA ALA A 352 -12.78 -19.08 23.07
C ALA A 352 -12.19 -19.38 21.68
N LEU A 353 -12.55 -18.59 20.65
CA LEU A 353 -11.95 -18.69 19.31
C LEU A 353 -10.43 -18.51 19.34
N CYS A 354 -9.95 -17.69 20.28
CA CYS A 354 -8.56 -17.29 20.41
C CYS A 354 -7.75 -18.14 21.40
N ASP A 355 -8.25 -19.30 21.85
CA ASP A 355 -7.63 -20.14 22.88
C ASP A 355 -7.26 -19.38 24.18
N GLY A 356 -7.98 -18.29 24.49
CA GLY A 356 -7.70 -17.42 25.62
C GLY A 356 -6.50 -16.47 25.44
N ASP A 357 -5.94 -16.34 24.23
CA ASP A 357 -4.92 -15.34 23.93
C ASP A 357 -5.56 -13.95 23.87
N GLU A 358 -5.20 -13.07 24.80
CA GLU A 358 -5.78 -11.73 24.88
C GLU A 358 -5.44 -10.82 23.69
N GLY A 359 -4.23 -10.96 23.11
CA GLY A 359 -3.82 -10.12 21.98
C GLY A 359 -4.60 -10.46 20.73
N TYR A 360 -4.73 -11.77 20.46
CA TYR A 360 -5.54 -12.28 19.37
C TYR A 360 -7.04 -12.05 19.60
N GLY A 361 -7.52 -12.22 20.83
CA GLY A 361 -8.90 -11.90 21.20
C GLY A 361 -9.25 -10.43 20.90
N ARG A 362 -8.36 -9.49 21.25
CA ARG A 362 -8.56 -8.06 20.94
C ARG A 362 -8.54 -7.79 19.44
N LEU A 363 -7.63 -8.42 18.69
CA LEU A 363 -7.59 -8.33 17.22
C LEU A 363 -8.93 -8.75 16.60
N ALA A 364 -9.43 -9.92 17.00
CA ALA A 364 -10.67 -10.47 16.48
C ALA A 364 -11.89 -9.62 16.86
N ALA A 365 -11.94 -9.16 18.12
CA ALA A 365 -12.98 -8.25 18.58
C ALA A 365 -12.97 -6.91 17.84
N TYR A 366 -11.78 -6.38 17.55
CA TYR A 366 -11.63 -5.14 16.80
C TYR A 366 -12.15 -5.27 15.37
N GLY A 367 -11.77 -6.34 14.64
CA GLY A 367 -12.28 -6.60 13.30
C GLY A 367 -13.80 -6.83 13.26
N ARG A 368 -14.34 -7.58 14.24
CA ARG A 368 -15.79 -7.75 14.39
C ARG A 368 -16.50 -6.41 14.64
N ALA A 369 -15.97 -5.56 15.51
CA ALA A 369 -16.55 -4.24 15.79
C ALA A 369 -16.62 -3.35 14.54
N LEU A 370 -15.59 -3.35 13.70
CA LEU A 370 -15.63 -2.65 12.41
C LEU A 370 -16.66 -3.27 11.44
N GLY A 371 -16.75 -4.60 11.38
CA GLY A 371 -17.78 -5.31 10.63
C GLY A 371 -19.20 -4.94 11.07
N GLU A 372 -19.42 -4.84 12.39
CA GLU A 372 -20.67 -4.36 12.98
C GLU A 372 -20.99 -2.93 12.55
N LYS A 373 -20.02 -2.02 12.59
CA LYS A 373 -20.20 -0.62 12.14
C LYS A 373 -20.64 -0.53 10.69
N LEU A 374 -20.10 -1.34 9.78
CA LEU A 374 -20.52 -1.37 8.37
C LEU A 374 -22.01 -1.69 8.21
N THR A 375 -22.59 -2.54 9.06
CA THR A 375 -24.02 -2.87 8.99
C THR A 375 -24.94 -1.72 9.41
N THR A 376 -24.40 -0.71 10.10
CA THR A 376 -25.17 0.47 10.56
C THR A 376 -25.33 1.54 9.49
N ILE A 377 -24.63 1.43 8.36
CA ILE A 377 -24.77 2.33 7.23
C ILE A 377 -26.15 2.11 6.59
N THR A 378 -27.08 3.04 6.83
CA THR A 378 -28.43 3.04 6.26
C THR A 378 -28.74 4.28 5.41
N ASP A 379 -27.99 5.37 5.61
CA ASP A 379 -28.09 6.58 4.79
C ASP A 379 -27.15 6.40 3.59
N GLU A 380 -27.72 5.93 2.49
CA GLU A 380 -26.98 5.59 1.27
C GLU A 380 -27.52 6.36 0.06
N THR A 381 -26.60 6.75 -0.82
CA THR A 381 -26.90 7.35 -2.12
C THR A 381 -26.72 6.28 -3.20
N GLU A 382 -27.76 6.02 -3.99
CA GLU A 382 -27.62 5.19 -5.19
C GLU A 382 -26.80 5.96 -6.24
N LEU A 383 -25.76 5.33 -6.76
CA LEU A 383 -24.83 5.92 -7.71
C LEU A 383 -25.26 5.64 -9.15
N ASP A 384 -25.28 6.69 -9.96
CA ASP A 384 -25.44 6.61 -11.41
C ASP A 384 -24.40 5.64 -12.03
N PRO A 385 -24.76 4.79 -13.01
CA PRO A 385 -23.83 3.88 -13.69
C PRO A 385 -22.87 4.62 -14.61
N ILE A 386 -21.88 5.24 -13.98
CA ILE A 386 -20.77 5.99 -14.58
C ILE A 386 -19.50 5.51 -13.86
N LEU A 387 -18.66 4.78 -14.59
CA LEU A 387 -17.33 4.41 -14.15
C LEU A 387 -16.29 5.03 -15.06
N ASN A 388 -15.72 6.15 -14.65
CA ASN A 388 -14.60 6.76 -15.36
C ASN A 388 -13.32 6.39 -14.64
N VAL A 389 -12.25 6.06 -15.37
CA VAL A 389 -10.96 5.72 -14.77
C VAL A 389 -9.82 6.14 -15.68
N ALA A 390 -8.80 6.78 -15.13
CA ALA A 390 -7.59 7.13 -15.85
C ALA A 390 -6.36 6.96 -14.94
N HIS A 391 -5.22 6.62 -15.53
CA HIS A 391 -3.97 6.41 -14.83
C HIS A 391 -2.82 7.16 -15.51
N LYS A 392 -1.79 7.47 -14.72
CA LYS A 392 -0.56 8.08 -15.19
C LYS A 392 0.63 7.33 -14.64
N GLU A 393 1.50 6.86 -15.54
CA GLU A 393 2.81 6.32 -15.16
C GLU A 393 3.70 7.47 -14.66
N ILE A 394 4.31 7.28 -13.49
CA ILE A 394 5.16 8.28 -12.83
C ILE A 394 6.52 7.69 -12.47
N PHE A 395 7.51 8.56 -12.33
CA PHE A 395 8.90 8.17 -12.06
C PHE A 395 9.42 8.87 -10.80
N VAL A 396 9.15 8.25 -9.65
CA VAL A 396 9.43 8.83 -8.31
C VAL A 396 10.93 8.81 -8.03
N GLU A 397 11.54 9.96 -7.76
CA GLU A 397 12.98 10.06 -7.50
C GLU A 397 13.38 9.46 -6.15
N ILE A 398 14.39 8.58 -6.18
CA ILE A 398 15.04 8.07 -4.98
C ILE A 398 16.11 9.09 -4.53
N SER A 399 15.69 10.00 -3.65
CA SER A 399 16.56 11.02 -3.06
C SER A 399 17.03 10.66 -1.65
N ASN A 400 16.28 9.82 -0.92
CA ASN A 400 16.67 9.28 0.37
C ASN A 400 17.97 8.45 0.27
N ALA A 401 18.96 8.73 1.12
CA ALA A 401 20.26 8.05 1.07
C ALA A 401 20.18 6.55 1.42
N ILE A 402 19.32 6.16 2.35
CA ILE A 402 19.07 4.77 2.76
C ILE A 402 18.39 4.02 1.62
N PHE A 403 17.31 4.57 1.06
CA PHE A 403 16.60 3.95 -0.06
C PHE A 403 17.48 3.86 -1.31
N LYS A 404 18.30 4.90 -1.58
CA LYS A 404 19.31 4.91 -2.64
C LYS A 404 20.37 3.84 -2.43
N PHE A 405 20.75 3.58 -1.19
CA PHE A 405 21.67 2.51 -0.83
C PHE A 405 21.06 1.14 -1.07
N ALA A 406 19.84 0.88 -0.60
CA ALA A 406 19.10 -0.34 -0.90
C ALA A 406 18.99 -0.58 -2.41
N ALA A 407 18.69 0.49 -3.17
CA ALA A 407 18.68 0.46 -4.62
C ALA A 407 20.05 0.07 -5.19
N LYS A 408 21.15 0.69 -4.74
CA LYS A 408 22.50 0.39 -5.23
C LYS A 408 22.98 -1.01 -4.90
N PHE A 409 22.43 -1.64 -3.85
CA PHE A 409 22.74 -3.02 -3.50
C PHE A 409 21.83 -4.03 -4.21
N GLY A 410 20.76 -3.58 -4.88
CA GLY A 410 19.80 -4.48 -5.51
C GLY A 410 18.93 -5.19 -4.49
N LEU A 411 18.55 -4.46 -3.43
CA LEU A 411 17.62 -4.92 -2.39
C LEU A 411 16.18 -4.43 -2.63
N LEU A 412 16.01 -3.42 -3.50
CA LEU A 412 14.68 -3.01 -3.93
C LEU A 412 14.16 -3.97 -4.98
N THR A 413 12.92 -4.40 -4.80
CA THR A 413 12.17 -5.28 -5.70
C THR A 413 11.42 -4.49 -6.77
N ASN A 414 11.16 -3.19 -6.54
CA ASN A 414 10.54 -2.30 -7.53
C ASN A 414 11.40 -2.17 -8.80
N GLU A 415 10.75 -1.83 -9.92
CA GLU A 415 11.45 -1.46 -11.14
C GLU A 415 12.12 -0.09 -10.96
N VAL A 416 13.44 -0.03 -11.16
CA VAL A 416 14.22 1.20 -10.95
C VAL A 416 15.00 1.54 -12.21
N VAL A 417 14.75 2.73 -12.74
CA VAL A 417 15.41 3.28 -13.93
C VAL A 417 16.48 4.33 -13.55
N ARG A 418 17.40 4.60 -14.47
CA ARG A 418 18.40 5.65 -14.33
C ARG A 418 18.01 6.88 -15.15
N ASP A 419 18.07 8.05 -14.51
CA ASP A 419 17.93 9.35 -15.15
C ASP A 419 19.20 10.17 -14.90
N GLY A 420 20.19 10.00 -15.77
CA GLY A 420 21.55 10.49 -15.54
C GLY A 420 22.18 9.86 -14.29
N LEU A 421 22.42 10.67 -13.25
CA LEU A 421 22.93 10.22 -11.95
C LEU A 421 21.82 9.90 -10.94
N LYS A 422 20.57 10.20 -11.27
CA LYS A 422 19.40 9.95 -10.43
C LYS A 422 18.87 8.54 -10.66
N LEU A 423 18.25 8.00 -9.61
CA LEU A 423 17.51 6.75 -9.66
C LEU A 423 16.05 7.08 -9.46
N LYS A 424 15.17 6.45 -10.23
CA LYS A 424 13.73 6.65 -10.12
C LYS A 424 13.02 5.31 -10.06
N VAL A 425 12.08 5.16 -9.14
CA VAL A 425 11.14 4.04 -9.12
C VAL A 425 10.10 4.30 -10.21
N VAL A 426 9.83 3.29 -11.03
CA VAL A 426 8.70 3.35 -11.97
C VAL A 426 7.45 2.92 -11.22
N SER A 427 6.44 3.79 -11.22
CA SER A 427 5.19 3.59 -10.51
C SER A 427 4.04 4.20 -11.30
N GLU A 428 2.86 4.25 -10.72
CA GLU A 428 1.67 4.83 -11.34
C GLU A 428 0.71 5.38 -10.28
N ILE A 429 -0.09 6.36 -10.69
CA ILE A 429 -1.21 6.93 -9.93
C ILE A 429 -2.46 6.85 -10.80
N GLY A 430 -3.64 6.95 -10.18
CA GLY A 430 -4.91 6.94 -10.90
C GLY A 430 -5.97 7.86 -10.30
N TYR A 431 -6.97 8.14 -11.12
CA TYR A 431 -8.20 8.85 -10.77
C TYR A 431 -9.38 8.03 -11.30
N CYS A 432 -10.36 7.78 -10.44
CA CYS A 432 -11.57 7.02 -10.79
C CYS A 432 -12.81 7.75 -10.27
N GLU A 433 -13.94 7.62 -10.95
CA GLU A 433 -15.22 8.17 -10.55
C GLU A 433 -16.27 7.05 -10.50
N PHE A 434 -17.03 7.00 -9.42
CA PHE A 434 -18.24 6.19 -9.31
C PHE A 434 -19.45 7.12 -9.25
N GLY A 435 -20.25 7.13 -10.31
CA GLY A 435 -21.35 8.07 -10.44
C GLY A 435 -20.86 9.52 -10.49
N LYS A 436 -21.72 10.43 -10.01
CA LYS A 436 -21.43 11.86 -9.93
C LYS A 436 -20.96 12.29 -8.55
N ASP A 437 -20.91 11.34 -7.61
CA ASP A 437 -20.85 11.63 -6.17
C ASP A 437 -19.52 11.21 -5.55
N VAL A 438 -18.80 10.25 -6.14
CA VAL A 438 -17.59 9.67 -5.54
C VAL A 438 -16.41 9.76 -6.51
N ALA A 439 -15.30 10.33 -6.03
CA ALA A 439 -14.01 10.37 -6.69
C ALA A 439 -12.99 9.54 -5.89
N ILE A 440 -12.18 8.76 -6.58
CA ILE A 440 -11.13 7.94 -5.99
C ILE A 440 -9.76 8.43 -6.44
N ALA A 441 -8.87 8.71 -5.49
CA ALA A 441 -7.44 8.81 -5.75
C ALA A 441 -6.79 7.44 -5.58
N ILE A 442 -6.22 6.90 -6.67
CA ILE A 442 -5.48 5.63 -6.65
C ILE A 442 -4.00 5.96 -6.47
N ILE A 443 -3.43 5.59 -5.33
CA ILE A 443 -2.12 6.08 -4.90
C ILE A 443 -1.18 4.91 -4.57
N PRO A 444 0.06 4.92 -5.08
CA PRO A 444 1.05 3.92 -4.75
C PRO A 444 1.61 4.19 -3.34
N GLY A 445 1.80 3.16 -2.53
CA GLY A 445 2.32 3.30 -1.17
C GLY A 445 1.41 4.04 -0.18
N GLU A 446 2.02 4.48 0.92
CA GLU A 446 1.35 4.97 2.13
C GLU A 446 1.25 6.50 2.11
N LEU A 447 0.09 7.03 1.71
CA LEU A 447 -0.14 8.48 1.55
C LEU A 447 -0.48 9.16 2.89
N ALA A 448 0.18 10.28 3.16
CA ALA A 448 -0.20 11.19 4.25
C ALA A 448 -1.63 11.74 4.07
N PRO A 449 -2.54 11.56 5.05
CA PRO A 449 -3.90 12.11 5.00
C PRO A 449 -3.95 13.61 4.66
N GLU A 450 -2.96 14.39 5.10
CA GLU A 450 -2.86 15.83 4.88
C GLU A 450 -2.73 16.21 3.40
N ILE A 451 -2.21 15.30 2.57
CA ILE A 451 -2.15 15.47 1.12
C ILE A 451 -3.54 15.28 0.51
N ALA A 452 -4.29 14.29 1.01
CA ALA A 452 -5.62 13.97 0.50
C ALA A 452 -6.68 14.98 0.95
N TYR A 453 -6.71 15.30 2.25
CA TYR A 453 -7.79 16.03 2.90
C TYR A 453 -7.38 17.43 3.41
N GLY A 454 -6.12 17.81 3.26
CA GLY A 454 -5.59 19.09 3.75
C GLY A 454 -5.21 19.03 5.23
N GLY A 455 -4.82 20.17 5.81
CA GLY A 455 -4.35 20.22 7.20
C GLY A 455 -2.84 20.01 7.38
N ALA A 456 -2.07 20.08 6.30
CA ALA A 456 -0.61 20.08 6.36
C ALA A 456 -0.08 21.21 7.26
N MET A 457 1.10 21.00 7.87
CA MET A 457 1.74 22.00 8.72
C MET A 457 1.95 23.34 8.02
N THR A 458 1.99 24.42 8.78
CA THR A 458 2.38 25.74 8.27
C THR A 458 3.90 25.88 8.19
N ALA A 459 4.37 26.92 7.49
CA ALA A 459 5.81 27.20 7.39
C ALA A 459 6.44 27.61 8.72
N ASP A 460 5.64 28.14 9.65
CA ASP A 460 6.06 28.61 10.99
C ASP A 460 5.80 27.58 12.10
N ASP A 461 5.25 26.42 11.77
CA ASP A 461 5.03 25.33 12.71
C ASP A 461 6.36 24.89 13.37
N PRO A 462 6.43 24.79 14.72
CA PRO A 462 7.62 24.29 15.41
C PRO A 462 8.08 22.89 14.97
N LEU A 463 7.17 22.05 14.49
CA LEU A 463 7.45 20.71 13.96
C LEU A 463 7.89 20.72 12.49
N ASN A 464 7.86 21.87 11.80
CA ASN A 464 8.40 21.97 10.45
C ASN A 464 9.92 22.19 10.48
N TRP A 465 10.68 21.10 10.40
CA TRP A 465 12.15 21.15 10.45
C TRP A 465 12.78 21.63 9.14
N THR A 466 12.02 21.56 8.05
CA THR A 466 12.51 21.92 6.72
C THR A 466 12.48 23.43 6.48
N GLY A 467 11.59 24.14 7.18
CA GLY A 467 11.25 25.54 6.95
C GLY A 467 10.58 25.80 5.60
N ALA A 468 10.18 24.75 4.87
CA ALA A 468 9.44 24.86 3.62
C ALA A 468 7.93 24.97 3.89
N GLY A 469 7.20 25.67 3.02
CA GLY A 469 5.74 25.61 2.99
C GLY A 469 5.22 24.36 2.29
N TRP A 470 3.96 24.02 2.53
CA TRP A 470 3.18 23.12 1.70
C TRP A 470 2.22 23.95 0.86
N ASP A 471 2.62 24.29 -0.37
CA ASP A 471 1.89 25.20 -1.26
C ASP A 471 1.00 24.43 -2.27
N TYR A 472 0.48 23.27 -1.86
CA TYR A 472 -0.38 22.44 -2.68
C TYR A 472 -1.78 22.35 -2.07
N ASP A 473 -2.81 22.42 -2.92
CA ASP A 473 -4.18 22.13 -2.49
C ASP A 473 -4.31 20.67 -1.98
N SER A 474 -5.40 20.34 -1.30
CA SER A 474 -5.73 18.93 -1.00
C SER A 474 -6.25 18.23 -2.25
N PHE A 475 -6.16 16.89 -2.31
CA PHE A 475 -6.78 16.11 -3.39
C PHE A 475 -8.30 16.31 -3.40
N GLU A 476 -8.90 16.46 -2.22
CA GLU A 476 -10.34 16.68 -2.05
C GLU A 476 -10.80 17.93 -2.81
N SER A 477 -9.99 18.99 -2.80
CA SER A 477 -10.29 20.22 -3.56
C SER A 477 -10.41 20.00 -5.08
N LYS A 478 -9.82 18.91 -5.60
CA LYS A 478 -9.84 18.54 -7.02
C LYS A 478 -10.88 17.47 -7.34
N ALA A 479 -11.63 16.96 -6.36
CA ALA A 479 -12.69 15.98 -6.57
C ALA A 479 -13.93 16.56 -7.30
N GLY A 480 -13.96 17.88 -7.57
CA GLY A 480 -15.03 18.51 -8.35
C GLY A 480 -16.39 18.46 -7.65
N GLY A 481 -16.41 18.53 -6.32
CA GLY A 481 -17.62 18.43 -5.50
C GLY A 481 -18.04 17.00 -5.14
N ARG A 482 -17.34 15.98 -5.66
CA ARG A 482 -17.48 14.59 -5.22
C ARG A 482 -16.85 14.40 -3.85
N GLU A 483 -17.33 13.41 -3.11
CA GLU A 483 -16.59 12.88 -1.97
C GLU A 483 -15.30 12.23 -2.47
N LEU A 484 -14.16 12.64 -1.91
CA LEU A 484 -12.88 11.97 -2.15
C LEU A 484 -12.76 10.70 -1.30
N VAL A 485 -12.27 9.64 -1.91
CA VAL A 485 -11.81 8.41 -1.28
C VAL A 485 -10.39 8.12 -1.77
N VAL A 486 -9.53 7.60 -0.90
CA VAL A 486 -8.17 7.19 -1.29
C VAL A 486 -8.12 5.67 -1.36
N PHE A 487 -7.70 5.12 -2.49
CA PHE A 487 -7.28 3.73 -2.60
C PHE A 487 -5.75 3.71 -2.51
N GLY A 488 -5.26 3.52 -1.29
CA GLY A 488 -3.85 3.48 -0.95
C GLY A 488 -3.19 2.14 -1.31
N ILE A 489 -1.86 2.18 -1.41
CA ILE A 489 -1.00 1.02 -1.69
C ILE A 489 -1.49 0.22 -2.91
N MET A 490 -2.08 0.95 -3.86
CA MET A 490 -2.70 0.40 -5.04
C MET A 490 -1.71 0.50 -6.19
N ASN A 491 -1.54 -0.61 -6.89
CA ASN A 491 -0.66 -0.80 -8.05
C ASN A 491 0.85 -0.69 -7.81
N ASP A 492 1.29 -0.26 -6.62
CA ASP A 492 2.68 -0.30 -6.17
C ASP A 492 2.78 -0.02 -4.66
N GLN A 493 3.92 -0.40 -4.08
CA GLN A 493 4.37 0.04 -2.76
C GLN A 493 5.69 0.78 -2.95
N VAL A 494 5.63 2.12 -2.84
CA VAL A 494 6.78 3.03 -3.02
C VAL A 494 7.30 3.59 -1.68
N GLY A 495 6.76 3.11 -0.57
CA GLY A 495 6.99 3.61 0.78
C GLY A 495 6.07 4.77 1.15
N TYR A 496 6.43 5.46 2.23
CA TYR A 496 5.68 6.60 2.75
C TYR A 496 5.77 7.82 1.83
N ILE A 497 4.64 8.49 1.64
CA ILE A 497 4.48 9.72 0.88
C ILE A 497 4.02 10.82 1.85
N LEU A 498 5.01 11.51 2.42
CA LEU A 498 4.85 12.60 3.37
C LEU A 498 4.70 13.94 2.66
N THR A 499 4.02 14.90 3.30
CA THR A 499 4.15 16.31 2.91
C THR A 499 5.60 16.75 3.05
N ASP A 500 6.06 17.61 2.14
CA ASP A 500 7.47 18.02 2.08
C ASP A 500 7.96 18.69 3.37
N ASN A 501 7.04 19.33 4.10
CA ASN A 501 7.30 20.07 5.33
C ASN A 501 7.12 19.22 6.60
N ASN A 502 6.55 18.02 6.48
CA ASN A 502 6.53 17.00 7.52
C ASN A 502 7.69 16.00 7.38
N TRP A 503 8.83 16.43 6.84
CA TRP A 503 10.03 15.61 6.80
C TRP A 503 10.95 15.92 7.98
N HIS A 504 11.19 14.93 8.83
CA HIS A 504 12.04 15.03 10.01
C HIS A 504 13.31 14.17 9.86
N SER A 505 13.89 13.79 11.00
CA SER A 505 15.06 12.94 11.06
C SER A 505 14.68 11.48 11.20
N ILE A 506 15.49 10.62 10.57
CA ILE A 506 15.40 9.16 10.71
C ILE A 506 15.69 8.65 12.14
N PHE A 507 16.04 9.53 13.08
CA PHE A 507 16.23 9.20 14.50
C PHE A 507 15.02 9.49 15.37
N THR A 508 14.05 10.24 14.85
CA THR A 508 12.83 10.60 15.56
C THR A 508 11.64 9.85 14.99
N GLU A 509 11.63 9.64 13.67
CA GLU A 509 10.48 9.11 12.94
C GLU A 509 10.89 7.91 12.06
N ASN A 510 9.96 6.98 11.82
CA ASN A 510 10.24 5.75 11.07
C ASN A 510 9.94 5.90 9.57
N GLU A 511 8.97 6.73 9.23
CA GLU A 511 8.39 6.91 7.90
C GLU A 511 9.48 7.37 6.90
N GLU A 512 10.39 8.24 7.34
CA GLU A 512 11.51 8.75 6.57
C GLU A 512 12.48 7.65 6.15
N ILE A 513 12.66 6.57 6.94
CA ILE A 513 13.60 5.49 6.62
C ILE A 513 13.19 4.77 5.34
N VAL A 514 11.89 4.63 5.15
CA VAL A 514 11.25 3.80 4.12
C VAL A 514 10.54 4.63 3.05
N SER A 515 10.70 5.95 3.05
CA SER A 515 10.27 6.83 1.96
C SER A 515 11.33 6.99 0.86
N THR A 516 10.89 7.13 -0.39
CA THR A 516 11.77 7.46 -1.54
C THR A 516 12.48 8.81 -1.38
N GLY A 517 11.91 9.74 -0.61
CA GLY A 517 12.56 10.93 -0.08
C GLY A 517 11.63 12.12 0.14
N SER A 518 12.19 13.22 0.63
CA SER A 518 11.46 14.39 1.15
C SER A 518 10.66 15.22 0.14
N LYS A 519 10.64 14.81 -1.12
CA LYS A 519 9.87 15.44 -2.21
C LYS A 519 8.90 14.47 -2.88
N ALA A 520 8.66 13.31 -2.27
CA ALA A 520 7.70 12.35 -2.78
C ALA A 520 6.27 12.91 -2.75
N GLY A 521 5.88 13.58 -1.66
CA GLY A 521 4.54 14.17 -1.52
C GLY A 521 4.22 15.21 -2.59
N SER A 522 5.03 16.25 -2.71
CA SER A 522 4.85 17.27 -3.76
C SER A 522 4.84 16.67 -5.16
N PHE A 523 5.75 15.73 -5.44
CA PHE A 523 5.80 15.06 -6.74
C PHE A 523 4.53 14.27 -7.05
N VAL A 524 3.99 13.52 -6.08
CA VAL A 524 2.74 12.76 -6.24
C VAL A 524 1.55 13.71 -6.40
N ALA A 525 1.49 14.78 -5.60
CA ALA A 525 0.42 15.78 -5.69
C ALA A 525 0.38 16.49 -7.05
N GLU A 526 1.52 16.97 -7.54
CA GLU A 526 1.62 17.60 -8.86
C GLU A 526 1.17 16.66 -9.99
N ASN A 527 1.56 15.39 -9.92
CA ASN A 527 1.19 14.42 -10.93
C ASN A 527 -0.29 14.03 -10.85
N TYR A 528 -0.85 13.94 -9.64
CA TYR A 528 -2.27 13.69 -9.43
C TYR A 528 -3.12 14.84 -9.97
N PHE A 529 -2.78 16.09 -9.65
CA PHE A 529 -3.48 17.25 -10.21
C PHE A 529 -3.39 17.31 -11.72
N SER A 530 -2.20 17.08 -12.27
CA SER A 530 -2.02 17.00 -13.72
C SER A 530 -2.85 15.89 -14.36
N LEU A 531 -3.04 14.75 -13.67
CA LEU A 531 -3.89 13.67 -14.15
C LEU A 531 -5.37 14.10 -14.12
N VAL A 532 -5.85 14.62 -12.99
CA VAL A 532 -7.24 15.06 -12.86
C VAL A 532 -7.55 16.16 -13.88
N GLU A 533 -6.71 17.19 -14.02
CA GLU A 533 -6.88 18.26 -15.02
C GLU A 533 -6.88 17.74 -16.47
N SER A 534 -6.19 16.63 -16.75
CA SER A 534 -6.15 16.05 -18.09
C SER A 534 -7.48 15.44 -18.51
N VAL A 535 -8.33 15.02 -17.55
CA VAL A 535 -9.65 14.41 -17.79
C VAL A 535 -10.81 15.29 -17.34
N ARG A 536 -10.59 16.22 -16.40
CA ARG A 536 -11.55 17.16 -15.81
C ARG A 536 -10.95 18.59 -15.74
N PRO A 537 -10.92 19.33 -16.86
CA PRO A 537 -10.29 20.66 -16.97
C PRO A 537 -11.13 21.82 -16.40
#